data_AF-A0A699WBS5-F1
#
_entry.id   AF-A0A699WBS5-F1
#
_cell.length_a   1.000
_cell.length_b   1.000
_cell.length_c   1.000
_cell.angle_alpha   90.00
_cell.angle_beta   90.00
_cell.angle_gamma   90.00
#
_symmetry.space_group_name_H-M   'P 1'
#
loop_
_entity.id
_entity.type
_entity.pdbx_description
1 polymer ?
#
loop_
_entity_poly.entity_id
_entity_poly.type
_entity_poly.pdbx_seq_one_letter_code
_entity_poly.pdbx_strand_id
1 'polypeptide(L)'
;KTKLQQEQESLSYEVAMRLQEELDEEERKRMARVHEAAQSFTEEEWENIRARVEADEELTQRLQVEERNKYSEVDQVKMLVDLINQRKRYFAAQKAKAKRKKPMTQAQQRTYMSNYIKHMGSHTLQQLKGYLFDENTLFETTMR
;
A
#
# COMPACT_ATOMS: atom_id res chain seq x y z
N LYS A 1 18.93 -21.48 -29.73
CA LYS A 1 19.70 -20.27 -29.38
C LYS A 1 20.70 -20.00 -30.50
N THR A 2 20.90 -18.75 -30.90
CA THR A 2 21.91 -18.40 -31.91
C THR A 2 23.31 -18.53 -31.29
N LYS A 3 24.36 -18.76 -32.11
CA LYS A 3 25.75 -18.86 -31.62
C LYS A 3 26.16 -17.64 -30.77
N LEU A 4 25.73 -16.46 -31.22
CA LEU A 4 25.93 -15.19 -30.52
C LEU A 4 25.33 -15.16 -29.11
N GLN A 5 24.15 -15.77 -28.89
CA GLN A 5 23.53 -15.86 -27.57
C GLN A 5 24.30 -16.80 -26.64
N GLN A 6 24.86 -17.90 -27.15
CA GLN A 6 25.63 -18.85 -26.35
C GLN A 6 26.97 -18.25 -25.91
N GLU A 7 27.64 -17.51 -26.79
CA GLU A 7 28.87 -16.78 -26.44
C GLU A 7 28.60 -15.68 -25.41
N GLN A 8 27.50 -14.93 -25.55
CA GLN A 8 27.11 -13.91 -24.58
C GLN A 8 26.78 -14.51 -23.20
N GLU A 9 26.10 -15.66 -23.16
CA GLU A 9 25.81 -16.39 -21.92
C GLU A 9 27.10 -16.93 -21.26
N SER A 10 28.05 -17.44 -22.05
CA SER A 10 29.35 -17.91 -21.56
C SER A 10 30.17 -16.78 -20.95
N LEU A 11 30.23 -15.62 -21.63
CA LEU A 11 30.94 -14.44 -21.13
C LEU A 11 30.28 -13.88 -19.86
N SER A 12 28.95 -13.88 -19.79
CA SER A 12 28.21 -13.47 -18.60
C SER A 12 28.52 -14.35 -17.39
N TYR A 13 28.60 -15.67 -17.61
CA TYR A 13 28.95 -16.63 -16.55
C TYR A 13 30.40 -16.46 -16.07
N GLU A 14 31.34 -16.26 -16.99
CA GLU A 14 32.75 -16.01 -16.65
C GLU A 14 32.94 -14.72 -15.84
N VAL A 15 32.22 -13.64 -16.20
CA VAL A 15 32.23 -12.39 -15.44
C VAL A 15 31.64 -12.58 -14.04
N ALA A 16 30.53 -13.32 -13.91
CA ALA A 16 29.94 -13.63 -12.61
C ALA A 16 30.88 -14.44 -11.71
N MET A 17 31.59 -15.42 -12.28
CA MET A 17 32.60 -16.20 -11.54
C MET A 17 33.74 -15.34 -11.01
N ARG A 18 34.29 -14.44 -11.85
CA ARG A 18 35.37 -13.54 -11.43
C ARG A 18 34.93 -12.59 -10.30
N LEU A 19 33.72 -12.03 -10.42
CA LEU A 19 33.15 -11.18 -9.37
C LEU A 19 32.96 -11.94 -8.05
N GLN A 20 32.52 -13.20 -8.10
CA GLN A 20 32.40 -14.02 -6.90
C GLN A 20 33.77 -14.30 -6.27
N GLU A 21 34.78 -14.63 -7.08
CA GLU A 21 36.13 -14.90 -6.59
C GLU A 21 36.78 -13.65 -5.96
N GLU A 22 36.55 -12.46 -6.55
CA GLU A 22 37.00 -11.18 -5.98
C GLU A 22 36.33 -10.89 -4.63
N LEU A 23 35.01 -11.11 -4.51
CA LEU A 23 34.28 -10.95 -3.24
C LEU A 23 34.79 -11.91 -2.17
N ASP A 24 34.99 -13.19 -2.52
CA ASP A 24 35.48 -14.21 -1.59
C ASP A 24 36.93 -13.93 -1.16
N GLU A 25 37.75 -13.35 -2.04
CA GLU A 25 39.12 -12.94 -1.71
C GLU A 25 39.13 -11.68 -0.82
N GLU A 26 38.24 -10.73 -1.08
CA GLU A 26 38.07 -9.53 -0.23
C GLU A 26 37.57 -9.90 1.17
N GLU A 27 36.61 -10.81 1.28
CA GLU A 27 36.15 -11.34 2.57
C GLU A 27 37.28 -12.05 3.33
N ARG A 28 38.08 -12.88 2.65
CA ARG A 28 39.26 -13.51 3.25
C ARG A 28 40.26 -12.49 3.78
N LYS A 29 40.55 -11.44 3.01
CA LYS A 29 41.43 -10.34 3.43
C LYS A 29 40.85 -9.58 4.63
N ARG A 30 39.54 -9.32 4.64
CA ARG A 30 38.86 -8.67 5.76
C ARG A 30 38.94 -9.53 7.03
N MET A 31 38.68 -10.83 6.93
CA MET A 31 38.78 -11.75 8.08
C MET A 31 40.21 -11.85 8.61
N ALA A 32 41.22 -11.88 7.74
CA ALA A 32 42.62 -11.87 8.17
C ALA A 32 42.98 -10.60 8.97
N ARG A 33 42.58 -9.42 8.48
CA ARG A 33 42.80 -8.14 9.19
C ARG A 33 42.08 -8.09 10.53
N VAL A 34 40.83 -8.59 10.59
CA VAL A 34 40.05 -8.65 11.83
C VAL A 34 40.73 -9.59 12.83
N HIS A 35 41.20 -10.75 12.38
CA HIS A 35 41.88 -11.72 13.24
C HIS A 35 43.21 -11.17 13.79
N GLU A 36 44.01 -10.51 12.95
CA GLU A 36 45.25 -9.86 13.38
C GLU A 36 44.97 -8.75 14.40
N ALA A 37 43.96 -7.91 14.17
CA ALA A 37 43.55 -6.90 15.13
C ALA A 37 43.01 -7.54 16.43
N ALA A 38 42.22 -8.61 16.34
CA ALA A 38 41.67 -9.34 17.47
C ALA A 38 42.79 -9.95 18.36
N GLN A 39 43.89 -10.39 17.76
CA GLN A 39 45.06 -10.91 18.46
C GLN A 39 45.85 -9.85 19.23
N SER A 40 45.69 -8.56 18.90
CA SER A 40 46.36 -7.47 19.63
C SER A 40 45.65 -7.04 20.92
N PHE A 41 44.42 -7.50 21.16
CA PHE A 41 43.68 -7.17 22.38
C PHE A 41 44.15 -7.98 23.58
N THR A 42 44.23 -7.30 24.71
CA THR A 42 44.47 -7.90 26.02
C THR A 42 43.21 -8.58 26.56
N GLU A 43 43.37 -9.50 27.52
CA GLU A 43 42.25 -10.19 28.17
C GLU A 43 41.28 -9.22 28.87
N GLU A 44 41.81 -8.15 29.48
CA GLU A 44 41.03 -7.09 30.11
C GLU A 44 40.17 -6.31 29.10
N GLU A 45 40.70 -6.02 27.90
CA GLU A 45 39.93 -5.35 26.85
C GLU A 45 38.81 -6.25 26.31
N TRP A 46 39.06 -7.55 26.20
CA TRP A 46 38.03 -8.54 25.83
C TRP A 46 36.92 -8.64 26.87
N GLU A 47 37.27 -8.66 28.15
CA GLU A 47 36.29 -8.63 29.24
C GLU A 47 35.47 -7.33 29.24
N ASN A 48 36.11 -6.18 28.99
CA ASN A 48 35.43 -4.89 28.86
C ASN A 48 34.44 -4.88 27.70
N ILE A 49 34.85 -5.35 26.52
CA ILE A 49 33.96 -5.46 25.35
C ILE A 49 32.77 -6.37 25.67
N ARG A 50 33.01 -7.52 26.31
CA ARG A 50 31.94 -8.44 26.72
C ARG A 50 30.97 -7.79 27.69
N ALA A 51 31.47 -7.14 28.74
CA ALA A 51 30.64 -6.45 29.72
C ALA A 51 29.77 -5.34 29.09
N ARG A 52 30.31 -4.62 28.09
CA ARG A 52 29.54 -3.61 27.34
C ARG A 52 28.44 -4.23 26.48
N VAL A 53 28.74 -5.33 25.78
CA VAL A 53 27.75 -6.04 24.97
C VAL A 53 26.62 -6.60 25.83
N GLU A 54 26.97 -7.20 26.98
CA GLU A 54 25.98 -7.72 27.94
C GLU A 54 25.12 -6.59 28.52
N ALA A 55 25.72 -5.45 28.91
CA ALA A 55 24.98 -4.30 29.41
C ALA A 55 24.02 -3.70 28.35
N ASP A 56 24.46 -3.62 27.10
CA ASP A 56 23.63 -3.13 25.98
C ASP A 56 22.46 -4.09 25.69
N GLU A 57 22.69 -5.39 25.78
CA GLU A 57 21.65 -6.41 25.63
C GLU A 57 20.58 -6.29 26.73
N GLU A 58 21.02 -6.20 28.00
CA GLU A 58 20.10 -6.01 29.13
C GLU A 58 19.29 -4.71 29.00
N LEU A 59 19.94 -3.62 28.59
CA LEU A 59 19.28 -2.34 28.36
C LEU A 59 18.20 -2.47 27.28
N THR A 60 18.52 -3.15 26.18
CA THR A 60 17.59 -3.39 25.07
C THR A 60 16.38 -4.19 25.52
N GLN A 61 16.60 -5.27 26.28
CA GLN A 61 15.51 -6.08 26.83
C GLN A 61 14.59 -5.27 27.76
N ARG A 62 15.17 -4.46 28.65
CA ARG A 62 14.40 -3.60 29.57
C ARG A 62 13.55 -2.58 28.82
N LEU A 63 14.12 -1.91 27.83
CA LEU A 63 13.39 -0.96 27.00
C LEU A 63 12.25 -1.63 26.25
N GLN A 64 12.47 -2.82 25.68
CA GLN A 64 11.42 -3.56 24.98
C GLN A 64 10.27 -3.96 25.91
N VAL A 65 10.57 -4.41 27.12
CA VAL A 65 9.56 -4.74 28.14
C VAL A 65 8.80 -3.49 28.58
N GLU A 66 9.51 -2.38 28.82
CA GLU A 66 8.89 -1.11 29.18
C GLU A 66 7.96 -0.62 28.07
N GLU A 67 8.39 -0.65 26.80
CA GLU A 67 7.54 -0.30 25.66
C GLU A 67 6.32 -1.20 25.51
N ARG A 68 6.49 -2.51 25.73
CA ARG A 68 5.37 -3.46 25.73
C ARG A 68 4.40 -3.18 26.87
N ASN A 69 4.89 -2.72 28.01
CA ASN A 69 4.08 -2.37 29.19
C ASN A 69 3.46 -0.97 29.11
N LYS A 70 3.95 -0.05 28.24
CA LYS A 70 3.40 1.31 28.08
C LYS A 70 1.93 1.32 27.66
N TYR A 71 1.50 0.30 26.91
CA TYR A 71 0.10 0.12 26.53
C TYR A 71 -0.37 -1.22 27.03
N SER A 72 -1.37 -1.24 27.90
CA SER A 72 -2.02 -2.50 28.27
C SER A 72 -2.59 -3.14 27.00
N GLU A 73 -2.72 -4.47 26.98
CA GLU A 73 -3.39 -5.17 25.86
C GLU A 73 -4.77 -4.57 25.58
N VAL A 74 -5.45 -4.08 26.63
CA VAL A 74 -6.73 -3.37 26.55
C VAL A 74 -6.59 -2.05 25.76
N ASP A 75 -5.57 -1.25 26.04
CA ASP A 75 -5.31 0.01 25.33
C ASP A 75 -4.95 -0.25 23.86
N GLN A 76 -4.13 -1.27 23.59
CA GLN A 76 -3.78 -1.67 22.23
C GLN A 76 -5.02 -2.11 21.43
N VAL A 77 -5.87 -2.94 22.03
CA VAL A 77 -7.13 -3.38 21.41
C VAL A 77 -8.05 -2.18 21.16
N LYS A 78 -8.16 -1.25 22.10
CA LYS A 78 -8.97 -0.04 21.95
C LYS A 78 -8.47 0.84 20.80
N MET A 79 -7.17 1.08 20.72
CA MET A 79 -6.56 1.83 19.62
C MET A 79 -6.81 1.17 18.26
N LEU A 80 -6.71 -0.17 18.20
CA LEU A 80 -6.98 -0.92 16.97
C LEU A 80 -8.45 -0.80 16.54
N VAL A 81 -9.39 -0.92 17.48
CA VAL A 81 -10.83 -0.74 17.22
C VAL A 81 -11.12 0.67 16.70
N ASP A 82 -10.54 1.70 17.32
CA ASP A 82 -10.70 3.08 16.89
C ASP A 82 -10.17 3.31 15.48
N LEU A 83 -9.00 2.76 15.15
CA LEU A 83 -8.41 2.84 13.82
C LEU A 83 -9.29 2.14 12.75
N ILE A 84 -9.81 0.95 13.07
CA ILE A 84 -10.73 0.21 12.19
C ILE A 84 -12.01 1.04 11.94
N ASN A 85 -12.55 1.66 12.99
CA ASN A 85 -13.75 2.48 12.89
C ASN A 85 -13.52 3.74 12.04
N GLN A 86 -12.40 4.43 12.24
CA GLN A 86 -12.01 5.57 11.40
C GLN A 86 -11.88 5.17 9.92
N ARG A 87 -11.21 4.05 9.64
CA ARG A 87 -11.06 3.52 8.28
C ARG A 87 -12.41 3.20 7.63
N LYS A 88 -13.32 2.54 8.37
CA LYS A 88 -14.69 2.26 7.89
C LYS A 88 -15.44 3.55 7.51
N ARG A 89 -15.38 4.58 8.37
CA ARG A 89 -16.02 5.89 8.12
C ARG A 89 -15.45 6.57 6.87
N TYR A 90 -14.12 6.58 6.73
CA TYR A 90 -13.45 7.14 5.55
C TYR A 90 -13.93 6.48 4.25
N PHE A 91 -13.90 5.15 4.18
CA PHE A 91 -14.35 4.44 2.98
C PHE A 91 -15.85 4.59 2.71
N ALA A 92 -16.68 4.66 3.75
CA ALA A 92 -18.11 4.95 3.59
C ALA A 92 -18.33 6.34 2.96
N ALA A 93 -17.62 7.36 3.45
CA ALA A 93 -17.68 8.71 2.91
C ALA A 93 -17.19 8.77 1.45
N GLN A 94 -16.10 8.08 1.12
CA GLN A 94 -15.58 8.00 -0.25
C GLN A 94 -16.58 7.30 -1.18
N LYS A 95 -17.20 6.18 -0.75
CA LYS A 95 -18.25 5.51 -1.52
C LYS A 95 -19.48 6.41 -1.72
N ALA A 96 -19.89 7.17 -0.71
CA ALA A 96 -21.01 8.11 -0.82
C ALA A 96 -20.69 9.25 -1.81
N LYS A 97 -19.49 9.84 -1.73
CA LYS A 97 -19.02 10.85 -2.69
C LYS A 97 -18.97 10.29 -4.11
N ALA A 98 -18.44 9.08 -4.30
CA ALA A 98 -18.40 8.42 -5.60
C ALA A 98 -19.81 8.18 -6.15
N LYS A 99 -20.76 7.74 -5.33
CA LYS A 99 -22.17 7.57 -5.74
C LYS A 99 -22.80 8.90 -6.16
N ARG A 100 -22.54 10.00 -5.45
CA ARG A 100 -23.06 11.34 -5.81
C ARG A 100 -22.44 11.89 -7.09
N LYS A 101 -21.16 11.60 -7.35
CA LYS A 101 -20.46 12.02 -8.58
C LYS A 101 -20.83 11.18 -9.81
N LYS A 102 -21.51 10.03 -9.63
CA LYS A 102 -21.96 9.25 -10.78
C LYS A 102 -23.00 10.05 -11.55
N PRO A 103 -22.85 10.21 -12.88
CA PRO A 103 -23.90 10.78 -13.69
C PRO A 103 -25.15 9.92 -13.57
N MET A 104 -26.31 10.57 -13.72
CA MET A 104 -27.60 9.90 -13.69
C MET A 104 -27.65 8.83 -14.79
N THR A 105 -28.16 7.65 -14.47
CA THR A 105 -28.29 6.58 -15.48
C THR A 105 -29.32 6.97 -16.54
N GLN A 106 -29.26 6.38 -17.74
CA GLN A 106 -30.24 6.66 -18.79
C GLN A 106 -31.69 6.43 -18.32
N ALA A 107 -31.93 5.39 -17.52
CA ALA A 107 -33.25 5.12 -16.94
C ALA A 107 -33.69 6.23 -15.98
N GLN A 108 -32.78 6.68 -15.10
CA GLN A 108 -33.06 7.78 -14.19
C GLN A 108 -33.27 9.11 -14.92
N GLN A 109 -32.51 9.37 -16.00
CA GLN A 109 -32.71 10.51 -16.90
C GLN A 109 -34.11 10.50 -17.50
N ARG A 110 -34.55 9.37 -18.07
CA ARG A 110 -35.91 9.21 -18.60
C ARG A 110 -36.98 9.43 -17.54
N THR A 111 -36.81 8.86 -16.35
CA THR A 111 -37.74 9.08 -15.23
C THR A 111 -37.79 10.56 -14.83
N TYR A 112 -36.65 11.24 -14.74
CA TYR A 112 -36.59 12.67 -14.44
C TYR A 112 -37.31 13.52 -15.50
N MET A 113 -37.00 13.29 -16.79
CA MET A 113 -37.61 14.01 -17.91
C MET A 113 -39.13 13.77 -17.97
N SER A 114 -39.58 12.51 -17.83
CA SER A 114 -40.99 12.14 -17.84
C SER A 114 -41.76 12.80 -16.69
N ASN A 115 -41.20 12.80 -15.47
CA ASN A 115 -41.81 13.47 -14.33
C ASN A 115 -41.87 14.99 -14.52
N TYR A 116 -40.81 15.60 -15.07
CA TYR A 116 -40.80 17.02 -15.37
C TYR A 116 -41.89 17.41 -16.38
N ILE A 117 -41.97 16.70 -17.51
CA ILE A 117 -42.99 16.94 -18.55
C ILE A 117 -44.41 16.73 -17.99
N LYS A 118 -44.62 15.71 -17.15
CA LYS A 118 -45.91 15.46 -16.48
C LYS A 118 -46.36 16.64 -15.64
N HIS A 119 -45.44 17.25 -14.88
CA HIS A 119 -45.77 18.33 -13.95
C HIS A 119 -45.79 19.71 -14.61
N MET A 120 -44.93 19.96 -15.60
CA MET A 120 -44.81 21.27 -16.25
C MET A 120 -45.65 21.38 -17.52
N GLY A 121 -45.68 20.34 -18.35
CA GLY A 121 -46.41 20.31 -19.62
C GLY A 121 -47.85 19.81 -19.51
N SER A 122 -48.34 19.53 -18.30
CA SER A 122 -49.69 18.99 -18.04
C SER A 122 -50.02 17.68 -18.78
N HIS A 123 -49.00 16.89 -19.11
CA HIS A 123 -49.18 15.62 -19.80
C HIS A 123 -49.58 14.49 -18.83
N THR A 124 -50.47 13.61 -19.29
CA THR A 124 -50.86 12.42 -18.53
C THR A 124 -49.86 11.29 -18.76
N LEU A 125 -49.64 10.43 -17.75
CA LEU A 125 -48.67 9.33 -17.81
C LEU A 125 -48.96 8.32 -18.94
N GLN A 126 -50.24 8.16 -19.31
CA GLN A 126 -50.66 7.35 -20.45
C GLN A 126 -50.22 7.94 -21.80
N GLN A 127 -50.21 9.28 -21.93
CA GLN A 127 -49.76 9.97 -23.14
C GLN A 127 -48.25 9.81 -23.30
N LEU A 128 -47.49 10.00 -22.21
CA LEU A 128 -46.03 9.87 -22.20
C LEU A 128 -45.55 8.47 -22.58
N LYS A 129 -46.29 7.42 -22.22
CA LYS A 129 -45.96 6.03 -22.60
C LYS A 129 -45.97 5.79 -24.12
N GLY A 130 -46.67 6.62 -24.89
CA GLY A 130 -46.65 6.58 -26.37
C GLY A 130 -45.45 7.32 -27.00
N TYR A 131 -44.85 8.26 -26.28
CA TYR A 131 -43.74 9.12 -26.77
C TYR A 131 -42.35 8.60 -26.37
N LEU A 132 -42.26 7.35 -25.89
CA LEU A 132 -41.02 6.73 -25.36
C LEU A 132 -39.77 6.85 -26.26
N PHE A 133 -39.95 7.11 -27.58
CA PHE A 133 -38.87 7.32 -28.54
C PHE A 133 -38.47 8.81 -28.72
N ASP A 134 -39.36 9.75 -28.42
CA ASP A 134 -39.23 11.19 -28.69
C ASP A 134 -39.28 12.06 -27.42
N GLU A 135 -39.10 11.44 -26.24
CA GLU A 135 -39.14 12.12 -24.93
C GLU A 135 -38.14 13.28 -24.83
N ASN A 136 -37.00 13.19 -25.53
CA ASN A 136 -35.98 14.25 -25.54
C ASN A 136 -36.50 15.52 -26.21
N THR A 137 -37.12 15.41 -27.39
CA THR A 137 -37.66 16.55 -28.14
C THR A 137 -38.81 17.20 -27.39
N LEU A 138 -39.67 16.38 -26.76
CA LEU A 138 -40.77 16.86 -25.93
C LEU A 138 -40.25 17.57 -24.66
N PHE A 139 -39.20 17.05 -24.03
CA PHE A 139 -38.54 17.68 -22.89
C PHE A 139 -37.95 19.04 -23.27
N GLU A 140 -37.19 19.13 -24.36
CA GLU A 140 -36.59 20.40 -24.83
C GLU A 140 -37.66 21.45 -25.18
N THR A 141 -38.78 21.03 -25.79
CA THR A 141 -39.90 21.93 -26.11
C THR A 141 -40.60 22.44 -24.84
N THR A 142 -40.74 21.59 -23.81
CA THR A 142 -41.37 21.96 -22.53
C THR A 142 -40.46 22.86 -21.67
N MET A 143 -39.14 22.80 -21.87
CA MET A 143 -38.15 23.61 -21.16
C MET A 143 -37.97 25.02 -21.75
N ARG A 144 -38.46 25.26 -22.98
CA ARG A 144 -38.39 26.54 -23.69
C ARG A 144 -39.55 27.46 -23.30
#